data_AF-A0A8H6XW98-F1
#
_entry.id   AF-A0A8H6XW98-F1
#
_cell.length_a   1.000
_cell.length_b   1.000
_cell.length_c   1.000
_cell.angle_alpha   90.00
_cell.angle_beta   90.00
_cell.angle_gamma   90.00
#
_symmetry.space_group_name_H-M   'P 1'
#
loop_
_entity.id
_entity.type
_entity.pdbx_description
1 polymer ?
#
loop_
_entity_poly.entity_id
_entity_poly.type
_entity_poly.pdbx_seq_one_letter_code
_entity_poly.pdbx_strand_id
1 'polypeptide(L)'
;MSVIDLSMPLSDVLKEGTKKAHEEVEVSPAATAMLRGELDKEEYVRFLMMLWHIYKYTPLFFLPPSGTKITRSSSPHTTPPCSRAPPLSADIAHLLDVPESSWKSHWIHTQLMAAKPPALETYITRIQSIADSPDPSALLAHSYVRYLGDLSGGQTIQRALAKAYGLTIGGAGLSFYAFKELHSSKPASQGEMKRIKDWFRAGMNKGAGGQRRAAVMEEASRVFEFTGEIFKAVNLEKEKSRVVYDSDADAQAPRMYSIASVSAVVIAVCVAHFVLTVGGFTGERGYEKLIAVEEWLGGGAR
;
A
#
# COMPACT_ATOMS: atom_id res chain seq x y z
N MET A 1 -6.98 11.36 -32.44
CA MET A 1 -7.54 10.45 -31.42
C MET A 1 -8.41 9.45 -32.14
N SER A 2 -8.24 8.15 -31.90
CA SER A 2 -9.13 7.13 -32.46
C SER A 2 -10.54 7.36 -31.91
N VAL A 3 -11.54 7.36 -32.79
CA VAL A 3 -12.95 7.41 -32.37
C VAL A 3 -13.24 6.09 -31.65
N ILE A 4 -13.68 6.16 -30.40
CA ILE A 4 -14.00 4.98 -29.58
C ILE A 4 -15.37 4.44 -30.02
N ASP A 5 -15.43 3.15 -30.32
CA ASP A 5 -16.68 2.49 -30.68
C ASP A 5 -17.55 2.25 -29.44
N LEU A 6 -18.56 3.12 -29.26
CA LEU A 6 -19.51 3.01 -28.14
C LEU A 6 -20.48 1.83 -28.27
N SER A 7 -20.49 1.08 -29.37
CA SER A 7 -21.32 -0.11 -29.55
C SER A 7 -20.78 -1.34 -28.80
N MET A 8 -19.47 -1.36 -28.54
CA MET A 8 -18.77 -2.40 -27.79
C MET A 8 -19.29 -2.57 -26.35
N PRO A 9 -18.97 -3.69 -25.68
CA PRO A 9 -19.24 -3.83 -24.24
C PRO A 9 -18.65 -2.66 -23.45
N LEU A 10 -19.41 -2.13 -22.49
CA LEU A 10 -19.01 -0.94 -21.72
C LEU A 10 -17.62 -1.09 -21.10
N SER A 11 -17.29 -2.27 -20.58
CA SER A 11 -15.97 -2.55 -20.01
C SER A 11 -14.82 -2.37 -21.00
N ASP A 12 -15.05 -2.62 -22.30
CA ASP A 12 -14.07 -2.39 -23.36
C ASP A 12 -14.01 -0.92 -23.74
N VAL A 13 -15.17 -0.25 -23.87
CA VAL A 13 -15.26 1.21 -24.06
C VAL A 13 -14.46 1.95 -22.98
N LEU A 14 -14.64 1.58 -21.72
CA LEU A 14 -13.91 2.19 -20.60
C LEU A 14 -12.42 1.88 -20.66
N LYS A 15 -12.03 0.65 -21.00
CA LYS A 15 -10.62 0.25 -21.12
C LYS A 15 -9.89 1.06 -22.20
N GLU A 16 -10.51 1.21 -23.37
CA GLU A 16 -9.92 1.98 -24.46
C GLU A 16 -9.95 3.48 -24.17
N GLY A 17 -11.08 4.00 -23.69
CA GLY A 17 -11.27 5.43 -23.44
C GLY A 17 -10.45 6.00 -22.29
N THR A 18 -10.08 5.17 -21.32
CA THR A 18 -9.30 5.61 -20.16
C THR A 18 -7.82 5.27 -20.23
N LYS A 19 -7.37 4.60 -21.31
CA LYS A 19 -5.99 4.11 -21.43
C LYS A 19 -4.94 5.19 -21.16
N LYS A 20 -5.10 6.37 -21.77
CA LYS A 20 -4.16 7.50 -21.60
C LYS A 20 -4.16 8.01 -20.16
N ALA A 21 -5.34 8.23 -19.58
CA ALA A 21 -5.47 8.71 -18.20
C ALA A 21 -4.91 7.70 -17.18
N HIS A 22 -5.07 6.40 -17.46
CA HIS A 22 -4.44 5.33 -16.68
C HIS A 22 -2.91 5.40 -16.74
N GLU A 23 -2.33 5.51 -17.94
CA GLU A 23 -0.87 5.63 -18.13
C GLU A 23 -0.30 6.84 -17.38
N GLU A 24 -0.98 7.99 -17.42
CA GLU A 24 -0.56 9.21 -16.70
C GLU A 24 -0.55 9.03 -15.18
N VAL A 25 -1.53 8.31 -14.63
CA VAL A 25 -1.61 8.01 -13.18
C VAL A 25 -0.54 6.99 -12.76
N GLU A 26 -0.29 5.98 -13.59
CA GLU A 26 0.68 4.89 -13.30
C GLU A 26 2.11 5.43 -13.16
N VAL A 27 2.48 6.44 -13.96
CA VAL A 27 3.81 7.06 -13.92
C VAL A 27 3.93 8.21 -12.92
N SER A 28 2.88 8.49 -12.13
CA SER A 28 2.94 9.55 -11.13
C SER A 28 4.03 9.27 -10.07
N PRO A 29 4.64 10.33 -9.49
CA PRO A 29 5.68 10.16 -8.49
C PRO A 29 5.25 9.30 -7.29
N ALA A 30 4.02 9.49 -6.79
CA ALA A 30 3.52 8.72 -5.66
C ALA A 30 3.24 7.25 -6.01
N ALA A 31 2.68 6.97 -7.19
CA ALA A 31 2.50 5.60 -7.67
C ALA A 31 3.86 4.89 -7.82
N THR A 32 4.85 5.58 -8.38
CA THR A 32 6.21 5.07 -8.52
C THR A 32 6.86 4.79 -7.16
N ALA A 33 6.75 5.71 -6.20
CA ALA A 33 7.27 5.54 -4.85
C ALA A 33 6.62 4.33 -4.14
N MET A 34 5.31 4.14 -4.27
CA MET A 34 4.62 2.95 -3.73
C MET A 34 5.10 1.65 -4.38
N LEU A 35 5.22 1.63 -5.71
CA LEU A 35 5.69 0.45 -6.45
C LEU A 35 7.13 0.07 -6.13
N ARG A 36 7.97 1.05 -5.77
CA ARG A 36 9.35 0.84 -5.33
C ARG A 36 9.46 0.55 -3.83
N GLY A 37 8.38 0.73 -3.07
CA GLY A 37 8.41 0.61 -1.61
C GLY A 37 9.15 1.76 -0.92
N GLU A 38 9.24 2.92 -1.57
CA GLU A 38 9.95 4.11 -1.10
C GLU A 38 9.01 5.11 -0.38
N LEU A 39 7.70 4.86 -0.37
CA LEU A 39 6.75 5.69 0.37
C LEU A 39 6.92 5.48 1.88
N ASP A 40 6.97 6.56 2.65
CA ASP A 40 7.00 6.49 4.12
C ASP A 40 5.75 5.80 4.69
N LYS A 41 5.91 5.03 5.78
CA LYS A 41 4.79 4.26 6.36
C LYS A 41 3.67 5.17 6.87
N GLU A 42 3.99 6.32 7.49
CA GLU A 42 2.98 7.26 7.98
C GLU A 42 2.22 7.90 6.81
N GLU A 43 2.94 8.24 5.73
CA GLU A 43 2.29 8.76 4.52
C GLU A 43 1.43 7.71 3.82
N TYR A 44 1.86 6.44 3.81
CA TYR A 44 1.02 5.34 3.34
C TYR A 44 -0.26 5.22 4.18
N VAL A 45 -0.17 5.33 5.50
CA VAL A 45 -1.35 5.35 6.39
C VAL A 45 -2.26 6.54 6.07
N ARG A 46 -1.71 7.73 5.89
CA ARG A 46 -2.46 8.93 5.48
C ARG A 46 -3.15 8.72 4.13
N PHE A 47 -2.48 8.10 3.15
CA PHE A 47 -3.06 7.72 1.88
C PHE A 47 -4.21 6.73 2.04
N LEU A 48 -4.07 5.69 2.88
CA LEU A 48 -5.17 4.76 3.19
C LEU A 48 -6.37 5.47 3.82
N MET A 49 -6.16 6.48 4.67
CA MET A 49 -7.25 7.29 5.23
C MET A 49 -8.00 8.07 4.15
N MET A 50 -7.29 8.64 3.17
CA MET A 50 -7.93 9.29 2.01
C MET A 50 -8.76 8.28 1.20
N LEU A 51 -8.19 7.11 0.92
CA LEU A 51 -8.93 6.02 0.25
C LEU A 51 -10.16 5.60 1.05
N TRP A 52 -10.06 5.44 2.37
CA TRP A 52 -11.19 5.05 3.21
C TRP A 52 -12.37 6.01 3.05
N HIS A 53 -12.10 7.32 3.05
CA HIS A 53 -13.15 8.32 2.83
C HIS A 53 -13.76 8.24 1.42
N ILE A 54 -12.99 7.90 0.39
CA ILE A 54 -13.50 7.69 -0.98
C ILE A 54 -14.35 6.41 -1.06
N TYR A 55 -13.83 5.27 -0.58
CA TYR A 55 -14.54 3.98 -0.65
C TYR A 55 -15.78 3.92 0.24
N LYS A 56 -15.86 4.75 1.29
CA LYS A 56 -17.07 4.91 2.10
C LYS A 56 -18.28 5.32 1.25
N TYR A 57 -18.06 6.11 0.19
CA TYR A 57 -19.12 6.59 -0.70
C TYR A 57 -19.15 5.87 -2.05
N THR A 58 -18.07 5.19 -2.44
CA THR A 58 -18.00 4.45 -3.71
C THR A 58 -18.88 3.21 -3.65
N PRO A 59 -20.00 3.15 -4.39
CA PRO A 59 -20.87 1.99 -4.34
C PRO A 59 -20.14 0.79 -4.92
N LEU A 60 -20.23 -0.37 -4.27
CA LEU A 60 -20.02 -1.62 -4.98
C LEU A 60 -21.24 -1.83 -5.86
N PHE A 61 -21.02 -1.95 -7.17
CA PHE A 61 -22.09 -2.07 -8.14
C PHE A 61 -22.97 -3.28 -7.80
N PHE A 62 -24.24 -3.04 -7.46
CA PHE A 62 -25.26 -4.07 -7.42
C PHE A 62 -26.32 -3.68 -8.45
N LEU A 63 -26.21 -4.25 -9.65
CA LEU A 63 -27.42 -4.50 -10.42
C LEU A 63 -28.10 -5.69 -9.75
N PRO A 64 -29.27 -5.53 -9.11
CA PRO A 64 -30.12 -6.69 -8.95
C PRO A 64 -30.37 -7.29 -10.35
N PRO A 65 -30.59 -8.61 -10.45
CA PRO A 65 -30.88 -9.29 -11.73
C PRO A 65 -31.99 -8.64 -12.58
N SER A 66 -32.85 -7.82 -11.95
CA SER A 66 -33.94 -7.06 -12.56
C SER A 66 -33.52 -5.78 -13.30
N GLY A 67 -32.25 -5.34 -13.23
CA GLY A 67 -31.70 -4.31 -14.13
C GLY A 67 -32.25 -2.88 -13.99
N THR A 68 -33.03 -2.56 -12.96
CA THR A 68 -33.81 -1.31 -12.95
C THR A 68 -33.24 -0.17 -12.10
N LYS A 69 -32.40 -0.41 -11.09
CA LYS A 69 -31.78 0.68 -10.30
C LYS A 69 -30.39 0.32 -9.78
N ILE A 70 -29.46 1.28 -9.89
CA ILE A 70 -28.25 1.32 -9.07
C ILE A 70 -28.72 1.61 -7.65
N THR A 71 -28.78 0.60 -6.80
CA THR A 71 -29.10 0.80 -5.39
C THR A 71 -27.81 1.01 -4.63
N ARG A 72 -27.76 2.07 -3.82
CA ARG A 72 -26.79 2.14 -2.73
C ARG A 72 -27.03 0.88 -1.89
N SER A 73 -26.01 0.06 -1.64
CA SER A 73 -26.16 -1.02 -0.65
C SER A 73 -26.44 -0.36 0.70
N SER A 74 -27.72 -0.27 1.05
CA SER A 74 -28.22 0.25 2.32
C SER A 74 -28.42 -0.88 3.33
N SER A 75 -28.11 -2.13 2.98
CA SER A 75 -28.18 -3.26 3.91
C SER A 75 -26.91 -3.31 4.77
N PRO A 76 -26.98 -3.05 6.08
CA PRO A 76 -25.83 -3.18 6.97
C PRO A 76 -25.36 -4.63 7.15
N HIS A 77 -26.13 -5.61 6.70
CA HIS A 77 -25.90 -7.05 6.96
C HIS A 77 -25.24 -7.79 5.79
N THR A 78 -25.02 -7.14 4.65
CA THR A 78 -24.33 -7.76 3.52
C THR A 78 -23.25 -6.80 3.04
N THR A 79 -22.06 -6.90 3.64
CA THR A 79 -20.87 -6.31 3.04
C THR A 79 -20.53 -7.15 1.82
N PRO A 80 -20.69 -6.63 0.61
CA PRO A 80 -20.41 -7.46 -0.55
C PRO A 80 -18.91 -7.79 -0.62
N PRO A 81 -18.51 -8.92 -1.24
CA PRO A 81 -17.15 -9.48 -1.13
C PRO A 81 -16.03 -8.51 -1.51
N CYS A 82 -16.35 -7.53 -2.36
CA CYS A 82 -15.41 -6.53 -2.85
C CYS A 82 -15.42 -5.21 -2.07
N SER A 83 -16.27 -5.01 -1.05
CA SER A 83 -16.25 -3.79 -0.24
C SER A 83 -14.86 -3.56 0.37
N ARG A 84 -14.32 -2.34 0.21
CA ARG A 84 -12.94 -2.00 0.61
C ARG A 84 -12.85 -1.13 1.85
N ALA A 85 -13.91 -0.41 2.23
CA ALA A 85 -13.87 0.45 3.41
C ALA A 85 -13.63 -0.31 4.72
N PRO A 86 -14.22 -1.50 4.97
CA PRO A 86 -13.89 -2.29 6.16
C PRO A 86 -12.41 -2.73 6.24
N PRO A 87 -11.80 -3.38 5.23
CA PRO A 87 -10.38 -3.75 5.33
C PRO A 87 -9.44 -2.54 5.38
N LEU A 88 -9.79 -1.41 4.75
CA LEU A 88 -9.03 -0.15 4.92
C LEU A 88 -9.02 0.31 6.38
N SER A 89 -10.18 0.30 7.04
CA SER A 89 -10.30 0.69 8.45
C SER A 89 -9.44 -0.21 9.36
N ALA A 90 -9.51 -1.53 9.14
CA ALA A 90 -8.70 -2.51 9.86
C ALA A 90 -7.18 -2.34 9.61
N ASP A 91 -6.78 -2.11 8.35
CA ASP A 91 -5.38 -1.89 7.98
C ASP A 91 -4.83 -0.60 8.61
N ILE A 92 -5.59 0.50 8.56
CA ILE A 92 -5.20 1.77 9.19
C ILE A 92 -4.99 1.57 10.69
N ALA A 93 -5.93 0.91 11.37
CA ALA A 93 -5.83 0.63 12.80
C ALA A 93 -4.60 -0.23 13.14
N HIS A 94 -4.35 -1.27 12.36
CA HIS A 94 -3.19 -2.15 12.53
C HIS A 94 -1.86 -1.40 12.32
N LEU A 95 -1.76 -0.59 11.27
CA LEU A 95 -0.53 0.14 10.95
C LEU A 95 -0.17 1.21 11.98
N LEU A 96 -1.19 1.76 12.64
CA LEU A 96 -1.08 2.72 13.74
C LEU A 96 -0.91 2.07 15.11
N ASP A 97 -1.08 0.75 15.21
CA ASP A 97 -1.12 0.01 16.47
C ASP A 97 -2.16 0.56 17.48
N VAL A 98 -3.37 0.80 16.99
CA VAL A 98 -4.50 1.29 17.80
C VAL A 98 -5.75 0.46 17.58
N PRO A 99 -6.69 0.42 18.55
CA PRO A 99 -8.00 -0.17 18.32
C PRO A 99 -8.73 0.49 17.13
N GLU A 100 -9.42 -0.31 16.31
CA GLU A 100 -10.13 0.20 15.13
C GLU A 100 -11.19 1.26 15.47
N SER A 101 -11.76 1.21 16.68
CA SER A 101 -12.69 2.24 17.17
C SER A 101 -12.04 3.61 17.39
N SER A 102 -10.72 3.69 17.46
CA SER A 102 -9.97 4.88 17.88
C SER A 102 -9.10 5.53 16.80
N TRP A 103 -8.88 4.88 15.66
CA TRP A 103 -7.95 5.38 14.64
C TRP A 103 -8.35 6.76 14.08
N LYS A 104 -9.64 7.10 14.07
CA LYS A 104 -10.15 8.41 13.65
C LYS A 104 -9.80 9.55 14.63
N SER A 105 -9.44 9.22 15.86
CA SER A 105 -8.94 10.18 16.85
C SER A 105 -7.42 10.30 16.82
N HIS A 106 -6.73 9.47 16.04
CA HIS A 106 -5.28 9.52 15.89
C HIS A 106 -4.85 10.82 15.20
N TRP A 107 -3.71 11.38 15.62
CA TRP A 107 -3.26 12.71 15.16
C TRP A 107 -3.09 12.81 13.63
N ILE A 108 -2.67 11.73 12.96
CA ILE A 108 -2.56 11.69 11.49
C ILE A 108 -3.92 11.94 10.83
N HIS A 109 -4.99 11.32 11.36
CA HIS A 109 -6.34 11.51 10.83
C HIS A 109 -6.87 12.91 11.15
N THR A 110 -6.69 13.37 12.39
CA THR A 110 -7.17 14.69 12.79
C THR A 110 -6.48 15.81 11.99
N GLN A 111 -5.17 15.69 11.72
CA GLN A 111 -4.45 16.61 10.84
C GLN A 111 -4.93 16.52 9.38
N LEU A 112 -5.13 15.30 8.84
CA LEU A 112 -5.70 15.12 7.50
C LEU A 112 -7.07 15.80 7.40
N MET A 113 -7.90 15.73 8.43
CA MET A 113 -9.23 16.35 8.41
C MET A 113 -9.20 17.86 8.65
N ALA A 114 -8.28 18.35 9.49
CA ALA A 114 -8.10 19.78 9.75
C ALA A 114 -7.58 20.52 8.51
N ALA A 115 -6.64 19.91 7.77
CA ALA A 115 -6.09 20.42 6.52
C ALA A 115 -6.45 19.46 5.37
N LYS A 116 -7.76 19.27 5.15
CA LYS A 116 -8.27 18.34 4.14
C LYS A 116 -7.81 18.76 2.73
N PRO A 117 -7.15 17.86 1.98
CA PRO A 117 -6.76 18.14 0.60
C PRO A 117 -7.98 18.50 -0.26
N PRO A 118 -7.96 19.59 -1.04
CA PRO A 118 -9.06 19.96 -1.93
C PRO A 118 -9.43 18.85 -2.92
N ALA A 119 -8.45 18.06 -3.36
CA ALA A 119 -8.66 16.89 -4.21
C ALA A 119 -9.55 15.83 -3.55
N LEU A 120 -9.36 15.58 -2.26
CA LEU A 120 -10.16 14.61 -1.50
C LEU A 120 -11.61 15.09 -1.35
N GLU A 121 -11.80 16.36 -0.99
CA GLU A 121 -13.15 16.94 -0.91
C GLU A 121 -13.85 16.88 -2.26
N THR A 122 -13.19 17.36 -3.32
CA THR A 122 -13.72 17.35 -4.69
C THR A 122 -14.17 15.95 -5.12
N TYR A 123 -13.36 14.93 -4.84
CA TYR A 123 -13.67 13.56 -5.22
C TYR A 123 -14.89 13.03 -4.43
N ILE A 124 -14.93 13.23 -3.11
CA ILE A 124 -16.06 12.79 -2.27
C ILE A 124 -17.36 13.51 -2.68
N THR A 125 -17.31 14.83 -2.85
CA THR A 125 -18.46 15.64 -3.28
C THR A 125 -18.95 15.19 -4.64
N ARG A 126 -18.06 14.86 -5.59
CA ARG A 126 -18.46 14.37 -6.91
C ARG A 126 -19.23 13.06 -6.80
N ILE A 127 -18.75 12.08 -6.04
CA ILE A 127 -19.43 10.79 -5.82
C ILE A 127 -20.84 11.03 -5.25
N GLN A 128 -20.95 11.86 -4.21
CA GLN A 128 -22.22 12.18 -3.57
C GLN A 128 -23.18 12.88 -4.54
N SER A 129 -22.68 13.87 -5.29
CA SER A 129 -23.50 14.62 -6.27
C SER A 129 -24.11 13.72 -7.35
N ILE A 130 -23.37 12.70 -7.83
CA ILE A 130 -23.90 11.74 -8.80
C ILE A 130 -24.91 10.81 -8.13
N ALA A 131 -24.62 10.35 -6.91
CA ALA A 131 -25.51 9.49 -6.16
C ALA A 131 -26.87 10.13 -5.85
N ASP A 132 -26.89 11.44 -5.63
CA ASP A 132 -28.10 12.22 -5.37
C ASP A 132 -28.80 12.69 -6.66
N SER A 133 -28.21 12.45 -7.83
CA SER A 133 -28.76 12.86 -9.12
C SER A 133 -29.87 11.92 -9.62
N PRO A 134 -30.77 12.38 -10.51
CA PRO A 134 -31.78 11.50 -11.13
C PRO A 134 -31.20 10.34 -11.95
N ASP A 135 -29.97 10.48 -12.46
CA ASP A 135 -29.26 9.43 -13.21
C ASP A 135 -27.89 9.12 -12.56
N PRO A 136 -27.84 8.14 -11.63
CA PRO A 136 -26.60 7.77 -10.95
C PRO A 136 -25.68 6.87 -11.81
N SER A 137 -25.95 6.70 -13.11
CA SER A 137 -25.20 5.78 -13.97
C SER A 137 -23.69 6.07 -14.01
N ALA A 138 -23.30 7.34 -13.85
CA ALA A 138 -21.89 7.72 -13.80
C ALA A 138 -21.13 7.13 -12.59
N LEU A 139 -21.80 6.63 -11.54
CA LEU A 139 -21.14 5.89 -10.46
C LEU A 139 -20.46 4.59 -10.93
N LEU A 140 -20.88 4.03 -12.07
CA LEU A 140 -20.19 2.91 -12.72
C LEU A 140 -18.72 3.19 -12.96
N ALA A 141 -18.40 4.43 -13.36
CA ALA A 141 -17.03 4.86 -13.62
C ALA A 141 -16.15 4.76 -12.37
N HIS A 142 -16.69 5.20 -11.23
CA HIS A 142 -16.00 5.16 -9.95
C HIS A 142 -15.72 3.72 -9.52
N SER A 143 -16.71 2.85 -9.63
CA SER A 143 -16.52 1.42 -9.35
C SER A 143 -15.52 0.78 -10.33
N TYR A 144 -15.61 1.12 -11.63
CA TYR A 144 -14.69 0.64 -12.67
C TYR A 144 -13.23 0.93 -12.33
N VAL A 145 -12.88 2.21 -12.16
CA VAL A 145 -11.48 2.62 -11.97
C VAL A 145 -10.93 2.06 -10.66
N ARG A 146 -11.70 2.14 -9.57
CA ARG A 146 -11.23 1.70 -8.25
C ARG A 146 -11.10 0.19 -8.15
N TYR A 147 -12.19 -0.56 -8.32
CA TYR A 147 -12.18 -2.00 -8.04
C TYR A 147 -11.37 -2.80 -9.07
N LEU A 148 -11.41 -2.48 -10.37
CA LEU A 148 -10.55 -3.17 -11.34
C LEU A 148 -9.08 -2.80 -11.18
N GLY A 149 -8.78 -1.58 -10.74
CA GLY A 149 -7.43 -1.17 -10.36
C GLY A 149 -6.88 -2.00 -9.19
N ASP A 150 -7.67 -2.15 -8.13
CA ASP A 150 -7.30 -2.93 -6.94
C ASP A 150 -7.07 -4.43 -7.27
N LEU A 151 -7.91 -4.99 -8.16
CA LEU A 151 -7.82 -6.38 -8.66
C LEU A 151 -6.67 -6.59 -9.67
N SER A 152 -5.98 -5.52 -10.06
CA SER A 152 -4.91 -5.53 -11.05
C SER A 152 -3.62 -4.93 -10.47
N GLY A 153 -3.39 -3.62 -10.64
CA GLY A 153 -2.17 -2.95 -10.14
C GLY A 153 -2.00 -3.03 -8.63
N GLY A 154 -3.11 -3.06 -7.88
CA GLY A 154 -3.09 -3.21 -6.42
C GLY A 154 -2.33 -4.45 -5.92
N GLN A 155 -2.32 -5.53 -6.71
CA GLN A 155 -1.62 -6.76 -6.34
C GLN A 155 -0.09 -6.61 -6.45
N THR A 156 0.40 -5.76 -7.36
CA THR A 156 1.82 -5.42 -7.44
C THR A 156 2.22 -4.49 -6.32
N ILE A 157 1.40 -3.48 -6.02
CA ILE A 157 1.60 -2.56 -4.88
C ILE A 157 1.68 -3.35 -3.57
N GLN A 158 0.76 -4.29 -3.34
CA GLN A 158 0.76 -5.13 -2.15
C GLN A 158 2.10 -5.84 -1.92
N ARG A 159 2.70 -6.41 -2.98
CA ARG A 159 4.00 -7.10 -2.88
C ARG A 159 5.14 -6.14 -2.53
N ALA A 160 5.14 -4.95 -3.12
CA ALA A 160 6.14 -3.92 -2.84
C ALA A 160 6.06 -3.46 -1.38
N LEU A 161 4.85 -3.14 -0.90
CA LEU A 161 4.62 -2.67 0.47
C LEU A 161 4.89 -3.77 1.51
N ALA A 162 4.53 -5.03 1.22
CA ALA A 162 4.84 -6.17 2.08
C ALA A 162 6.35 -6.27 2.37
N LYS A 163 7.15 -6.14 1.31
CA LYS A 163 8.62 -6.13 1.43
C LYS A 163 9.12 -4.88 2.16
N ALA A 164 8.63 -3.71 1.79
CA ALA A 164 9.12 -2.43 2.31
C ALA A 164 8.84 -2.26 3.82
N TYR A 165 7.68 -2.72 4.28
CA TYR A 165 7.22 -2.52 5.65
C TYR A 165 7.28 -3.77 6.53
N GLY A 166 7.82 -4.88 6.01
CA GLY A 166 7.90 -6.15 6.74
C GLY A 166 6.53 -6.76 7.06
N LEU A 167 5.56 -6.62 6.16
CA LEU A 167 4.19 -7.11 6.33
C LEU A 167 3.96 -8.42 5.57
N THR A 168 3.00 -9.21 6.04
CA THR A 168 2.56 -10.42 5.34
C THR A 168 1.63 -10.06 4.19
N ILE A 169 1.86 -10.64 3.00
CA ILE A 169 0.97 -10.48 1.84
C ILE A 169 -0.45 -10.92 2.21
N GLY A 170 -1.41 -10.01 2.04
CA GLY A 170 -2.82 -10.23 2.36
C GLY A 170 -3.15 -10.27 3.86
N GLY A 171 -2.16 -10.03 4.72
CA GLY A 171 -2.33 -9.94 6.16
C GLY A 171 -2.76 -8.55 6.63
N ALA A 172 -2.71 -8.34 7.94
CA ALA A 172 -3.04 -7.06 8.55
C ALA A 172 -2.10 -5.94 8.05
N GLY A 173 -2.66 -4.77 7.76
CA GLY A 173 -1.98 -3.65 7.12
C GLY A 173 -1.97 -3.71 5.58
N LEU A 174 -2.36 -4.85 4.99
CA LEU A 174 -2.47 -5.09 3.55
C LEU A 174 -3.75 -5.86 3.16
N SER A 175 -4.73 -5.97 4.07
CA SER A 175 -5.97 -6.70 3.86
C SER A 175 -6.89 -6.00 2.86
N PHE A 176 -6.72 -4.70 2.62
CA PHE A 176 -7.36 -3.94 1.54
C PHE A 176 -7.13 -4.57 0.17
N TYR A 177 -5.92 -5.09 -0.08
CA TYR A 177 -5.56 -5.75 -1.33
C TYR A 177 -5.99 -7.22 -1.38
N ALA A 178 -6.43 -7.79 -0.25
CA ALA A 178 -6.92 -9.16 -0.17
C ALA A 178 -8.42 -9.21 -0.52
N PHE A 179 -8.75 -9.92 -1.59
CA PHE A 179 -10.14 -10.16 -1.98
C PHE A 179 -10.60 -11.53 -1.50
N LYS A 180 -11.92 -11.66 -1.32
CA LYS A 180 -12.58 -12.94 -1.01
C LYS A 180 -13.16 -13.56 -2.27
N GLU A 181 -13.33 -14.88 -2.27
CA GLU A 181 -14.03 -15.58 -3.36
C GLU A 181 -15.46 -15.03 -3.55
N LEU A 182 -16.03 -15.15 -4.75
CA LEU A 182 -17.38 -14.62 -5.03
C LEU A 182 -18.47 -15.35 -4.24
N HIS A 183 -18.25 -16.62 -3.94
CA HIS A 183 -19.23 -17.52 -3.33
C HIS A 183 -18.80 -18.06 -1.96
N SER A 184 -17.73 -17.52 -1.37
CA SER A 184 -17.25 -17.95 -0.06
C SER A 184 -16.47 -16.83 0.66
N SER A 185 -16.25 -17.00 1.96
CA SER A 185 -15.43 -16.06 2.74
C SER A 185 -13.93 -16.33 2.64
N LYS A 186 -13.50 -17.31 1.85
CA LYS A 186 -12.09 -17.68 1.71
C LYS A 186 -11.31 -16.60 0.94
N PRO A 187 -10.00 -16.44 1.21
CA PRO A 187 -9.14 -15.61 0.39
C PRO A 187 -9.14 -16.06 -1.08
N ALA A 188 -9.27 -15.11 -2.00
CA ALA A 188 -9.26 -15.37 -3.43
C ALA A 188 -7.87 -15.80 -3.91
N SER A 189 -7.81 -16.94 -4.61
CA SER A 189 -6.62 -17.33 -5.38
C SER A 189 -6.44 -16.44 -6.62
N GLN A 190 -5.30 -16.54 -7.30
CA GLN A 190 -5.08 -15.83 -8.57
C GLN A 190 -6.14 -16.19 -9.64
N GLY A 191 -6.57 -17.45 -9.70
CA GLY A 191 -7.65 -17.88 -10.59
C GLY A 191 -8.99 -17.25 -10.24
N GLU A 192 -9.28 -17.13 -8.94
CA GLU A 192 -10.50 -16.47 -8.46
C GLU A 192 -10.47 -14.96 -8.72
N MET A 193 -9.32 -14.30 -8.59
CA MET A 193 -9.15 -12.89 -8.95
C MET A 193 -9.54 -12.61 -10.41
N LYS A 194 -9.20 -13.53 -11.33
CA LYS A 194 -9.65 -13.43 -12.72
C LYS A 194 -11.17 -13.52 -12.83
N ARG A 195 -11.79 -14.48 -12.12
CA ARG A 195 -13.27 -14.64 -12.11
C ARG A 195 -13.98 -13.43 -11.53
N ILE A 196 -13.44 -12.82 -10.47
CA ILE A 196 -13.99 -11.58 -9.89
C ILE A 196 -13.94 -10.44 -10.92
N LYS A 197 -12.83 -10.28 -11.66
CA LYS A 197 -12.73 -9.28 -12.73
C LYS A 197 -13.74 -9.53 -13.85
N ASP A 198 -13.88 -10.77 -14.30
CA ASP A 198 -14.81 -11.14 -15.37
C ASP A 198 -16.27 -10.94 -14.93
N TRP A 199 -16.62 -11.33 -13.71
CA TRP A 199 -17.91 -11.07 -13.08
C TRP A 199 -18.22 -9.56 -13.02
N PHE A 200 -17.24 -8.76 -12.59
CA PHE A 200 -17.38 -7.31 -12.47
C PHE A 200 -17.60 -6.65 -13.85
N ARG A 201 -16.82 -7.04 -14.87
CA ARG A 201 -17.02 -6.58 -16.26
C ARG A 201 -18.40 -6.97 -16.81
N ALA A 202 -18.82 -8.22 -16.60
CA ALA A 202 -20.13 -8.68 -17.03
C ALA A 202 -21.27 -7.90 -16.37
N GLY A 203 -21.15 -7.57 -15.08
CA GLY A 203 -22.08 -6.69 -14.37
C GLY A 203 -22.14 -5.29 -15.00
N MET A 204 -20.99 -4.66 -15.24
CA MET A 204 -20.95 -3.33 -15.86
C MET A 204 -21.54 -3.30 -17.27
N ASN A 205 -21.26 -4.31 -18.10
CA ASN A 205 -21.79 -4.41 -19.46
C ASN A 205 -23.33 -4.44 -19.49
N LYS A 206 -23.98 -4.89 -18.41
CA LYS A 206 -25.43 -4.87 -18.24
C LYS A 206 -25.97 -3.54 -17.67
N GLY A 207 -25.12 -2.71 -17.05
CA GLY A 207 -25.53 -1.61 -16.19
C GLY A 207 -25.74 -0.25 -16.85
N ALA A 208 -24.95 0.09 -17.86
CA ALA A 208 -25.17 1.31 -18.66
C ALA A 208 -25.24 0.99 -20.16
N GLY A 209 -26.47 0.85 -20.64
CA GLY A 209 -26.80 0.74 -22.05
C GLY A 209 -27.08 2.09 -22.71
N GLY A 210 -26.98 2.11 -24.04
CA GLY A 210 -27.43 3.22 -24.88
C GLY A 210 -26.64 4.52 -24.69
N GLN A 211 -27.36 5.64 -24.59
CA GLN A 211 -26.79 7.00 -24.59
C GLN A 211 -25.91 7.31 -23.37
N ARG A 212 -25.98 6.51 -22.30
CA ARG A 212 -25.21 6.75 -21.07
C ARG A 212 -23.74 6.36 -21.18
N ARG A 213 -23.36 5.54 -22.16
CA ARG A 213 -21.99 5.01 -22.28
C ARG A 213 -20.93 6.10 -22.39
N ALA A 214 -21.22 7.15 -23.18
CA ALA A 214 -20.32 8.30 -23.32
C ALA A 214 -20.12 9.03 -21.99
N ALA A 215 -21.21 9.33 -21.27
CA ALA A 215 -21.13 10.00 -19.97
C ALA A 215 -20.38 9.16 -18.90
N VAL A 216 -20.56 7.84 -18.90
CA VAL A 216 -19.82 6.94 -18.00
C VAL A 216 -18.33 6.90 -18.37
N MET A 217 -17.99 6.91 -19.66
CA MET A 217 -16.61 6.96 -20.13
C MET A 217 -15.93 8.28 -19.76
N GLU A 218 -16.59 9.42 -19.98
CA GLU A 218 -16.09 10.74 -19.56
C GLU A 218 -15.89 10.81 -18.05
N GLU A 219 -16.83 10.29 -17.27
CA GLU A 219 -16.66 10.23 -15.82
C GLU A 219 -15.49 9.33 -15.44
N ALA A 220 -15.24 8.21 -16.14
CA ALA A 220 -14.11 7.34 -15.83
C ALA A 220 -12.77 8.03 -16.06
N SER A 221 -12.65 8.85 -17.11
CA SER A 221 -11.48 9.71 -17.30
C SER A 221 -11.31 10.70 -16.15
N ARG A 222 -12.39 11.36 -15.69
CA ARG A 222 -12.35 12.25 -14.51
C ARG A 222 -11.95 11.51 -13.24
N VAL A 223 -12.35 10.25 -13.08
CA VAL A 223 -11.95 9.44 -11.92
C VAL A 223 -10.43 9.17 -11.92
N PHE A 224 -9.81 8.98 -13.09
CA PHE A 224 -8.35 8.94 -13.19
C PHE A 224 -7.71 10.30 -12.84
N GLU A 225 -8.29 11.41 -13.31
CA GLU A 225 -7.82 12.76 -12.92
C GLU A 225 -7.87 12.95 -11.41
N PHE A 226 -9.00 12.62 -10.76
CA PHE A 226 -9.12 12.66 -9.29
C PHE A 226 -8.09 11.76 -8.62
N THR A 227 -7.82 10.58 -9.16
CA THR A 227 -6.79 9.67 -8.63
C THR A 227 -5.41 10.30 -8.72
N GLY A 228 -5.09 10.96 -9.84
CA GLY A 228 -3.86 11.73 -10.01
C GLY A 228 -3.74 12.88 -9.00
N GLU A 229 -4.82 13.62 -8.75
CA GLU A 229 -4.83 14.70 -7.75
C GLU A 229 -4.69 14.17 -6.31
N ILE A 230 -5.27 13.01 -5.99
CA ILE A 230 -5.02 12.34 -4.71
C ILE A 230 -3.55 11.95 -4.57
N PHE A 231 -2.92 11.45 -5.63
CA PHE A 231 -1.49 11.15 -5.63
C PHE A 231 -0.61 12.40 -5.50
N LYS A 232 -1.03 13.55 -6.02
CA LYS A 232 -0.32 14.83 -5.76
C LYS A 232 -0.44 15.30 -4.31
N ALA A 233 -1.50 14.90 -3.60
CA ALA A 233 -1.68 15.19 -2.18
C ALA A 233 -0.87 14.26 -1.25
N VAL A 234 -0.19 13.26 -1.81
CA VAL A 234 0.76 12.40 -1.11
C VAL A 234 2.06 13.15 -0.92
N ASN A 235 2.51 13.29 0.32
CA ASN A 235 3.77 13.94 0.61
C ASN A 235 4.95 12.97 0.44
N LEU A 236 5.74 13.18 -0.63
CA LEU A 236 6.96 12.41 -0.88
C LEU A 236 8.19 13.01 -0.20
N GLU A 237 8.07 14.21 0.36
CA GLU A 237 9.11 14.85 1.13
C GLU A 237 8.97 14.47 2.60
N LYS A 238 9.82 13.56 3.07
CA LYS A 238 10.33 13.70 4.43
C LYS A 238 11.69 14.39 4.31
N GLU A 239 11.75 15.61 4.85
CA GLU A 239 12.98 16.15 5.41
C GLU A 239 13.68 15.01 6.14
N LYS A 240 14.90 14.68 5.73
CA LYS A 240 15.82 13.99 6.62
C LYS A 240 15.94 14.90 7.84
N SER A 241 15.13 14.68 8.86
CA SER A 241 15.37 15.26 10.17
C SER A 241 16.71 14.67 10.64
N ARG A 242 17.79 15.32 10.22
CA ARG A 242 19.00 15.34 11.01
C ARG A 242 18.54 15.99 12.30
N VAL A 243 18.32 15.15 13.32
CA VAL A 243 18.29 15.59 14.70
C VAL A 243 19.60 16.35 14.90
N VAL A 244 19.56 17.67 14.78
CA VAL A 244 20.61 18.54 15.29
C VAL A 244 20.37 18.50 16.79
N TYR A 245 21.14 17.64 17.46
CA TYR A 245 21.24 17.72 18.91
C TYR A 245 21.80 19.10 19.25
N ASP A 246 20.94 19.98 19.74
CA ASP A 246 21.38 21.14 20.49
C ASP A 246 21.72 20.63 21.90
N SER A 247 23.00 20.34 22.14
CA SER A 247 23.47 19.79 23.41
C SER A 247 23.83 20.92 24.36
N ASP A 248 22.83 21.53 24.98
CA ASP A 248 22.99 22.32 26.20
C ASP A 248 21.88 21.94 27.19
N ALA A 249 22.08 20.82 27.89
CA ALA A 249 21.67 20.59 29.28
C ALA A 249 21.85 19.11 29.67
N ASP A 250 22.51 18.90 30.82
CA ASP A 250 22.77 17.65 31.54
C ASP A 250 21.80 16.48 31.29
N ALA A 251 22.28 15.43 30.62
CA ALA A 251 21.84 14.05 30.84
C ALA A 251 22.98 13.09 30.44
N GLN A 252 23.37 12.22 31.38
CA GLN A 252 24.43 11.23 31.17
C GLN A 252 24.09 10.29 29.99
N ALA A 253 24.91 10.36 28.94
CA ALA A 253 24.74 9.61 27.70
C ALA A 253 25.11 8.11 27.86
N PRO A 254 24.41 7.19 27.18
CA PRO A 254 24.91 5.82 27.01
C PRO A 254 26.16 5.85 26.11
N ARG A 255 27.22 5.12 26.49
CA ARG A 255 28.49 5.07 25.75
C ARG A 255 28.26 4.57 24.31
N MET A 256 28.26 5.48 23.36
CA MET A 256 28.37 5.13 21.94
C MET A 256 29.85 4.97 21.59
N TYR A 257 30.24 3.76 21.16
CA TYR A 257 31.59 3.49 20.69
C TYR A 257 31.80 4.12 19.32
N SER A 258 32.87 4.89 19.16
CA SER A 258 33.27 5.49 17.88
C SER A 258 33.43 4.40 16.81
N ILE A 259 33.02 4.69 15.57
CA ILE A 259 33.23 3.80 14.41
C ILE A 259 34.72 3.44 14.29
N ALA A 260 35.63 4.35 14.64
CA ALA A 260 37.06 4.06 14.68
C ALA A 260 37.43 2.98 15.72
N SER A 261 36.77 2.95 16.88
CA SER A 261 36.97 1.90 17.89
C SER A 261 36.38 0.55 17.48
N VAL A 262 35.24 0.53 16.77
CA VAL A 262 34.67 -0.71 16.21
C VAL A 262 35.56 -1.26 15.09
N SER A 263 36.04 -0.40 14.19
CA SER A 263 36.97 -0.78 13.13
C SER A 263 38.29 -1.31 13.68
N ALA A 264 38.84 -0.69 14.73
CA ALA A 264 40.08 -1.16 15.35
C ALA A 264 39.93 -2.56 15.96
N VAL A 265 38.80 -2.86 16.61
CA VAL A 265 38.53 -4.19 17.18
C VAL A 265 38.35 -5.23 16.06
N VAL A 266 37.61 -4.92 15.00
CA VAL A 266 37.42 -5.83 13.87
C VAL A 266 38.76 -6.13 13.18
N ILE A 267 39.60 -5.11 12.96
CA ILE A 267 40.94 -5.30 12.38
C ILE A 267 41.81 -6.16 13.30
N ALA A 268 41.80 -5.91 14.62
CA ALA A 268 42.57 -6.70 15.57
C ALA A 268 42.13 -8.17 15.59
N VAL A 269 40.82 -8.45 15.56
CA VAL A 269 40.29 -9.81 15.49
C VAL A 269 40.64 -10.50 14.18
N CYS A 270 40.55 -9.79 13.04
CA CYS A 270 40.95 -10.34 11.74
C CYS A 270 42.44 -10.66 11.68
N VAL A 271 43.31 -9.79 12.21
CA VAL A 271 44.75 -10.01 12.28
C VAL A 271 45.09 -11.18 13.22
N ALA A 272 44.45 -11.25 14.40
CA ALA A 272 44.63 -12.37 15.32
C ALA A 272 44.21 -13.71 14.69
N HIS A 273 43.05 -13.74 14.02
CA HIS A 273 42.57 -14.91 13.31
C HIS A 273 43.54 -15.31 12.17
N PHE A 274 44.04 -14.35 11.39
CA PHE A 274 45.03 -14.61 10.35
C PHE A 274 46.35 -15.16 10.90
N VAL A 275 46.87 -14.59 12.00
CA VAL A 275 48.10 -15.08 12.65
C VAL A 275 47.91 -16.48 13.21
N LEU A 276 46.76 -16.78 13.82
CA LEU A 276 46.48 -18.11 14.37
C LEU A 276 46.37 -19.17 13.25
N THR A 277 45.71 -18.81 12.14
CA THR A 277 45.47 -19.73 11.01
C THR A 277 46.71 -19.93 10.13
N VAL A 278 47.44 -18.87 9.79
CA VAL A 278 48.64 -18.95 8.94
C VAL A 278 49.90 -19.29 9.73
N GLY A 279 49.99 -18.85 11.00
CA GLY A 279 51.09 -19.18 11.91
C GLY A 279 51.07 -20.62 12.44
N GLY A 280 50.08 -21.43 12.05
CA GLY A 280 49.98 -22.84 12.39
C GLY A 280 49.71 -23.10 13.88
N PHE A 281 48.94 -22.23 14.53
CA PHE A 281 48.47 -22.39 15.92
C PHE A 281 47.12 -23.12 16.02
N THR A 282 46.66 -23.70 14.92
CA THR A 282 45.44 -24.52 14.85
C THR A 282 45.77 -25.96 14.46
N GLY A 283 45.05 -26.94 15.01
CA GLY A 283 45.32 -28.37 14.79
C GLY A 283 46.49 -28.92 15.63
N GLU A 284 46.99 -30.12 15.33
CA GLU A 284 48.03 -30.80 16.13
C GLU A 284 49.31 -29.96 16.31
N ARG A 285 49.75 -29.26 15.27
CA ARG A 285 50.92 -28.34 15.33
C ARG A 285 50.72 -27.16 16.29
N GLY A 286 49.47 -26.72 16.48
CA GLY A 286 49.15 -25.67 17.45
C GLY A 286 49.19 -26.16 18.88
N TYR A 287 48.75 -27.40 19.11
CA TYR A 287 48.79 -28.05 20.41
C TYR A 287 50.23 -28.31 20.88
N GLU A 288 51.11 -28.77 19.99
CA GLU A 288 52.54 -28.94 20.28
C GLU A 288 53.23 -27.63 20.70
N LYS A 289 52.88 -26.51 20.04
CA LYS A 289 53.40 -25.19 20.41
C LYS A 289 52.88 -24.69 21.76
N LEU A 290 51.65 -25.05 22.12
CA LEU A 290 51.05 -24.65 23.40
C LEU A 290 51.69 -25.41 24.57
N ILE A 291 51.95 -26.72 24.39
CA ILE A 291 52.71 -27.55 25.33
C ILE A 291 54.11 -26.98 25.55
N ALA A 292 54.82 -26.61 24.47
CA ALA A 292 56.16 -26.03 24.59
C ALA A 292 56.20 -24.71 25.37
N VAL A 293 55.13 -23.90 25.28
CA VAL A 293 54.98 -22.65 26.05
C VAL A 293 54.63 -22.93 27.51
N GLU A 294 53.76 -23.90 27.80
CA GLU A 294 53.46 -24.33 29.17
C GLU A 294 54.69 -24.91 29.87
N GLU A 295 55.50 -25.71 29.18
CA GLU A 295 56.77 -26.23 29.71
C GLU A 295 57.77 -25.10 29.98
N TRP A 296 57.85 -24.10 29.11
CA TRP A 296 58.69 -22.91 29.30
C TRP A 296 58.24 -22.06 30.51
N LEU A 297 56.92 -21.87 30.68
CA LEU A 297 56.35 -21.12 31.81
C LEU A 297 56.46 -21.91 33.13
N GLY A 298 56.31 -23.22 33.10
CA GLY A 298 56.47 -24.11 34.26
C GLY A 298 57.93 -24.33 34.67
N GLY A 299 58.87 -24.20 33.73
CA GLY A 299 60.32 -24.36 33.97
C GLY A 299 61.02 -23.17 34.63
N GLY A 300 60.33 -22.04 34.84
CA GLY A 300 60.91 -20.83 35.45
C GLY A 300 60.97 -20.83 36.99
N ALA A 301 60.58 -21.91 37.65
CA ALA A 301 60.62 -22.04 39.11
C ALA A 301 61.47 -23.24 39.57
N ARG A 302 62.79 -23.17 39.31
CA ARG A 302 63.83 -23.81 40.12
C ARG A 302 65.11 -22.98 40.09
#